data_AF-A0A249SXK7-F1
#
_entry.id   AF-A0A249SXK7-F1
#
_cell.length_a   1.000
_cell.length_b   1.000
_cell.length_c   1.000
_cell.angle_alpha   90.00
_cell.angle_beta   90.00
_cell.angle_gamma   90.00
#
_symmetry.space_group_name_H-M   'P 1'
#
loop_
_entity.id
_entity.type
_entity.pdbx_description
1 polymer ?
#
loop_
_entity_poly.entity_id
_entity_poly.type
_entity_poly.pdbx_seq_one_letter_code
_entity_poly.pdbx_strand_id
1 'polypeptide(L)'
;MLIIPIFLLATACGKAPAPGAREVYDAQGQEVITTRSNRAQHFLAILYGNATARKSALEADSVPMAGAAYTLVTWEEASNRYWYGSYINGDIRSVEKVHVQANTDGTVTPLYQLVKGKVSGPESNVPDRIKWILAQQPLIFP
;
A
#
# COMPACT_ATOMS: atom_id res chain seq x y z
N MET A 1 4.33 -55.86 21.17
CA MET A 1 4.48 -54.66 22.01
C MET A 1 5.81 -54.02 21.63
N LEU A 2 5.98 -52.74 21.31
CA LEU A 2 5.11 -51.60 20.96
C LEU A 2 6.09 -50.63 20.27
N ILE A 3 5.87 -50.28 18.99
CA ILE A 3 6.69 -49.30 18.27
C ILE A 3 6.16 -47.92 18.66
N ILE A 4 6.98 -47.08 19.31
CA ILE A 4 6.67 -45.66 19.56
C ILE A 4 7.58 -44.82 18.66
N PRO A 5 7.05 -44.17 17.61
CA PRO A 5 7.82 -43.22 16.83
C PRO A 5 7.90 -41.91 17.62
N ILE A 6 9.11 -41.47 17.95
CA ILE A 6 9.37 -40.15 18.51
C ILE A 6 9.11 -39.12 17.39
N PHE A 7 7.97 -38.43 17.48
CA PHE A 7 7.65 -37.29 16.66
C PHE A 7 8.49 -36.09 17.14
N LEU A 8 9.52 -35.73 16.38
CA LEU A 8 10.26 -34.48 16.59
C LEU A 8 9.36 -33.30 16.20
N LEU A 9 8.71 -32.69 17.19
CA LEU A 9 8.09 -31.37 17.06
C LEU A 9 9.18 -30.33 16.85
N ALA A 10 9.46 -29.98 15.60
CA ALA A 10 10.22 -28.79 15.26
C ALA A 10 9.37 -27.56 15.61
N THR A 11 9.51 -27.05 16.83
CA THR A 11 9.00 -25.73 17.19
C THR A 11 9.86 -24.70 16.45
N ALA A 12 9.33 -24.18 15.33
CA ALA A 12 9.90 -23.03 14.66
C ALA A 12 9.88 -21.85 15.64
N CYS A 13 11.03 -21.59 16.27
CA CYS A 13 11.22 -20.47 17.19
C CYS A 13 11.31 -19.18 16.37
N GLY A 14 10.17 -18.60 16.02
CA GLY A 14 10.12 -17.24 15.51
C GLY A 14 10.42 -16.28 16.65
N LYS A 15 11.60 -15.63 16.63
CA LYS A 15 11.88 -14.52 17.55
C LYS A 15 10.79 -13.46 17.38
N ALA A 16 10.11 -13.13 18.47
CA ALA A 16 9.20 -12.00 18.47
C ALA A 16 9.97 -10.72 18.08
N PRO A 17 9.37 -9.83 17.28
CA PRO A 17 10.03 -8.59 16.88
C PRO A 17 10.42 -7.76 18.10
N ALA A 18 11.57 -7.09 18.02
CA ALA A 18 12.09 -6.27 19.10
C ALA A 18 11.09 -5.13 19.46
N PRO A 19 11.02 -4.67 20.72
CA PRO A 19 10.14 -3.58 21.11
C PRO A 19 10.40 -2.29 20.31
N GLY A 20 9.48 -1.96 19.39
CA GLY A 20 9.57 -0.81 18.50
C GLY A 20 10.11 -1.12 17.10
N ALA A 21 10.32 -2.38 16.74
CA ALA A 21 10.45 -2.79 15.35
C ALA A 21 9.20 -2.37 14.57
N ARG A 22 9.39 -1.71 13.43
CA ARG A 22 8.29 -1.20 12.59
C ARG A 22 8.31 -1.94 11.26
N GLU A 23 7.11 -2.19 10.74
CA GLU A 23 6.99 -2.67 9.38
C GLU A 23 7.26 -1.51 8.41
N VAL A 24 8.39 -1.60 7.69
CA VAL A 24 8.74 -0.67 6.62
C VAL A 24 8.40 -1.32 5.29
N TYR A 25 7.69 -0.59 4.44
CA TYR A 25 7.43 -1.04 3.08
C TYR A 25 8.62 -0.72 2.17
N ASP A 26 9.12 -1.73 1.46
CA ASP A 26 10.11 -1.56 0.40
C ASP A 26 9.40 -1.30 -0.93
N ALA A 27 9.56 -0.09 -1.45
CA ALA A 27 8.93 0.37 -2.69
C ALA A 27 9.59 -0.17 -3.96
N GLN A 28 10.66 -0.97 -3.88
CA GLN A 28 11.29 -1.64 -5.03
C GLN A 28 11.62 -0.68 -6.20
N GLY A 29 12.12 0.53 -5.89
CA GLY A 29 12.47 1.55 -6.89
C GLY A 29 11.31 2.40 -7.41
N GLN A 30 10.08 2.24 -6.88
CA GLN A 30 9.00 3.19 -7.12
C GLN A 30 9.23 4.50 -6.36
N GLU A 31 8.76 5.60 -6.95
CA GLU A 31 8.86 6.94 -6.37
C GLU A 31 7.57 7.31 -5.64
N VAL A 32 7.68 8.16 -4.62
CA VAL A 32 6.51 8.73 -3.93
C VAL A 32 5.82 9.72 -4.87
N ILE A 33 4.51 9.51 -5.08
CA ILE A 33 3.63 10.44 -5.78
C ILE A 33 3.00 11.40 -4.77
N THR A 34 2.39 10.87 -3.70
CA THR A 34 1.75 11.69 -2.67
C THR A 34 1.60 10.93 -1.35
N THR A 35 1.25 11.67 -0.31
CA THR A 35 0.95 11.15 1.02
C THR A 35 -0.41 11.66 1.51
N ARG A 36 -1.20 10.82 2.15
CA ARG A 36 -2.48 11.17 2.78
C ARG A 36 -2.51 10.65 4.20
N SER A 37 -2.92 11.47 5.15
CA SER A 37 -3.18 11.04 6.53
C SER A 37 -4.59 11.44 6.94
N ASN A 38 -5.28 10.58 7.66
CA ASN A 38 -6.55 10.91 8.29
C ASN A 38 -6.51 10.50 9.76
N ARG A 39 -6.32 11.50 10.63
CA ARG A 39 -6.25 11.29 12.08
C ARG A 39 -7.54 10.79 12.69
N ALA A 40 -8.69 11.21 12.14
CA ALA A 40 -10.00 10.74 12.64
C ALA A 40 -10.22 9.26 12.31
N GLN A 41 -9.60 8.76 11.24
CA GLN A 41 -9.66 7.36 10.80
C GLN A 41 -8.35 6.59 11.10
N HIS A 42 -7.45 7.20 11.88
CA HIS A 42 -6.18 6.65 12.33
C HIS A 42 -5.36 5.95 11.23
N PHE A 43 -5.14 6.61 10.09
CA PHE A 43 -4.32 6.03 9.03
C PHE A 43 -3.40 7.04 8.33
N LEU A 44 -2.28 6.52 7.85
CA LEU A 44 -1.41 7.15 6.86
C LEU A 44 -1.38 6.27 5.62
N ALA A 45 -1.46 6.88 4.44
CA ALA A 45 -1.29 6.22 3.16
C ALA A 45 -0.24 6.94 2.32
N ILE A 46 0.60 6.19 1.63
CA ILE A 46 1.57 6.70 0.67
C ILE A 46 1.28 6.04 -0.68
N LEU A 47 1.11 6.88 -1.70
CA LEU A 47 0.98 6.44 -3.07
C LEU A 47 2.34 6.47 -3.74
N TYR A 48 2.83 5.30 -4.14
CA TYR A 48 4.03 5.13 -4.94
C TYR A 48 3.68 4.89 -6.40
N GLY A 49 4.61 5.16 -7.31
CA GLY A 49 4.48 4.75 -8.70
C GLY A 49 5.78 4.70 -9.48
N ASN A 50 5.75 4.09 -10.66
CA ASN A 50 6.84 4.18 -11.62
C ASN A 50 6.88 5.56 -12.31
N ALA A 51 7.92 5.81 -13.11
CA ALA A 51 8.08 7.09 -13.82
C ALA A 51 6.83 7.46 -14.66
N THR A 52 6.21 6.48 -15.32
CA THR A 52 4.98 6.67 -16.09
C THR A 52 3.80 7.07 -15.21
N ALA A 53 3.61 6.43 -14.06
CA ALA A 53 2.58 6.78 -13.09
C ALA A 53 2.77 8.20 -12.53
N ARG A 54 4.02 8.59 -12.23
CA ARG A 54 4.35 9.94 -11.77
C ARG A 54 4.06 10.98 -12.85
N LYS A 55 4.47 10.74 -14.09
CA LYS A 55 4.14 11.61 -15.24
C LYS A 55 2.63 11.73 -15.42
N SER A 56 1.93 10.60 -15.42
CA SER A 56 0.47 10.56 -15.54
C SER A 56 -0.24 11.32 -14.42
N ALA A 57 0.29 11.31 -13.20
CA ALA A 57 -0.28 12.05 -12.07
C ALA A 57 -0.06 13.58 -12.17
N LEU A 58 1.05 14.01 -12.80
CA LEU A 58 1.39 15.44 -12.97
C LEU A 58 0.61 16.12 -14.10
N GLU A 59 0.19 15.37 -15.11
CA GLU A 59 -0.53 15.92 -16.26
C GLU A 59 -2.02 16.23 -15.99
N ALA A 60 -2.51 15.95 -14.76
CA ALA A 60 -3.77 16.36 -14.11
C ALA A 60 -5.13 16.14 -14.85
N ASP A 61 -5.15 16.03 -16.17
CA ASP A 61 -6.36 16.17 -17.00
C ASP A 61 -6.70 14.94 -17.86
N SER A 62 -5.94 13.84 -17.78
CA SER A 62 -6.13 12.73 -18.72
C SER A 62 -6.14 11.36 -18.06
N VAL A 63 -7.01 10.52 -18.62
CA VAL A 63 -6.99 9.05 -18.59
C VAL A 63 -5.59 8.51 -18.24
N PRO A 64 -5.48 7.61 -17.25
CA PRO A 64 -4.18 7.16 -16.78
C PRO A 64 -3.35 6.56 -17.92
N MET A 65 -2.06 6.86 -17.96
CA MET A 65 -1.18 6.41 -19.04
C MET A 65 -0.99 4.90 -19.02
N ALA A 66 -1.02 4.26 -20.19
CA ALA A 66 -0.65 2.86 -20.33
C ALA A 66 0.77 2.60 -19.80
N GLY A 67 0.94 1.49 -19.08
CA GLY A 67 2.20 1.15 -18.40
C GLY A 67 2.40 1.86 -17.06
N ALA A 68 1.49 2.76 -16.65
CA ALA A 68 1.51 3.30 -15.29
C ALA A 68 1.27 2.18 -14.27
N ALA A 69 2.12 2.13 -13.25
CA ALA A 69 2.00 1.21 -12.13
C ALA A 69 2.01 1.99 -10.82
N TYR A 70 0.90 1.89 -10.09
CA TYR A 70 0.66 2.54 -8.81
C TYR A 70 0.67 1.51 -7.68
N THR A 71 1.16 1.91 -6.52
CA THR A 71 1.08 1.11 -5.30
C THR A 71 0.71 2.00 -4.13
N LEU A 72 -0.49 1.80 -3.58
CA LEU A 72 -0.94 2.46 -2.37
C LEU A 72 -0.64 1.56 -1.18
N VAL A 73 0.11 2.09 -0.23
CA VAL A 73 0.36 1.42 1.04
C VAL A 73 -0.31 2.22 2.13
N THR A 74 -1.14 1.56 2.92
CA THR A 74 -1.86 2.15 4.04
C THR A 74 -1.37 1.53 5.34
N TRP A 75 -1.01 2.35 6.30
CA TRP A 75 -0.65 1.98 7.66
C TRP A 75 -1.73 2.42 8.64
N GLU A 76 -1.89 1.65 9.72
CA GLU A 76 -2.50 2.16 10.94
C GLU A 76 -1.61 3.25 11.55
N GLU A 77 -2.20 4.27 12.16
CA GLU A 77 -1.46 5.20 13.01
C GLU A 77 -1.22 4.58 14.40
N ALA A 78 0.04 4.55 14.84
CA ALA A 78 0.42 4.14 16.17
C ALA A 78 0.88 5.36 17.00
N SER A 79 0.61 5.34 18.30
CA SER A 79 1.10 6.39 19.20
C SER A 79 2.62 6.41 19.23
N ASN A 80 3.21 7.60 19.19
CA ASN A 80 4.65 7.75 19.27
C ASN A 80 5.11 7.78 20.73
N ARG A 81 5.76 6.70 21.18
CA ARG A 81 6.33 6.62 22.54
C ARG A 81 7.39 7.67 22.85
N TYR A 82 8.00 8.28 21.83
CA TYR A 82 9.07 9.25 21.97
C TYR A 82 8.58 10.70 21.95
N TRP A 83 7.33 10.94 21.53
CA TRP A 83 6.81 12.30 21.39
C TRP A 83 5.31 12.33 21.63
N TYR A 84 4.92 12.87 22.78
CA TYR A 84 3.53 13.01 23.19
C TYR A 84 2.72 13.83 22.19
N GLY A 85 1.50 13.38 21.88
CA GLY A 85 0.62 14.03 20.92
C GLY A 85 1.00 13.83 19.44
N SER A 86 1.98 12.96 19.14
CA SER A 86 2.31 12.58 17.76
C SER A 86 2.02 11.11 17.46
N TYR A 87 1.87 10.83 16.16
CA TYR A 87 1.62 9.50 15.62
C TYR A 87 2.73 9.10 14.65
N ILE A 88 2.96 7.80 14.56
CA ILE A 88 3.95 7.15 13.71
C ILE A 88 3.26 6.04 12.92
N ASN A 89 3.90 5.57 11.86
CA ASN A 89 3.43 4.40 11.12
C ASN A 89 3.44 3.18 12.04
N GLY A 90 2.27 2.57 12.21
CA GLY A 90 2.08 1.27 12.83
C GLY A 90 2.16 0.15 11.80
N ASP A 91 1.28 -0.84 11.92
CA ASP A 91 1.23 -1.99 11.03
C ASP A 91 0.64 -1.62 9.66
N ILE A 92 1.04 -2.36 8.62
CA ILE A 92 0.45 -2.21 7.29
C ILE A 92 -0.99 -2.74 7.32
N ARG A 93 -1.96 -1.85 7.09
CA ARG A 93 -3.39 -2.13 6.92
C ARG A 93 -3.68 -2.73 5.55
N SER A 94 -3.13 -2.14 4.48
CA SER A 94 -3.30 -2.63 3.10
C SER A 94 -2.10 -2.31 2.21
N VAL A 95 -1.86 -3.18 1.23
CA VAL A 95 -1.03 -2.90 0.04
C VAL A 95 -1.89 -3.16 -1.19
N GLU A 96 -2.17 -2.10 -1.94
CA GLU A 96 -3.05 -2.11 -3.10
C GLU A 96 -2.26 -1.68 -4.34
N LYS A 97 -2.43 -2.38 -5.45
CA LYS A 97 -1.76 -2.08 -6.72
C LYS A 97 -2.78 -1.77 -7.80
N VAL A 98 -2.46 -0.78 -8.63
CA VAL A 98 -3.18 -0.51 -9.87
C VAL A 98 -2.18 -0.51 -11.02
N HIS A 99 -2.42 -1.35 -12.03
CA HIS A 99 -1.63 -1.39 -13.25
C HIS A 99 -2.48 -1.05 -14.45
N VAL A 100 -2.03 -0.10 -15.26
CA VAL A 100 -2.80 0.41 -16.40
C VAL A 100 -2.33 -0.29 -17.66
N GLN A 101 -3.16 -1.18 -18.20
CA GLN A 101 -2.86 -1.91 -19.43
C GLN A 101 -3.44 -1.20 -20.65
N ALA A 102 -2.72 -1.23 -21.77
CA ALA A 102 -3.28 -0.88 -23.06
C ALA A 102 -4.00 -2.10 -23.64
N ASN A 103 -5.20 -1.88 -24.17
CA ASN A 103 -5.96 -2.87 -24.90
C ASN A 103 -5.62 -2.82 -26.39
N THR A 104 -6.00 -3.87 -27.13
CA THR A 104 -5.75 -3.97 -28.58
C THR A 104 -6.48 -2.90 -29.40
N ASP A 105 -7.54 -2.30 -28.85
CA ASP A 105 -8.32 -1.22 -29.48
C ASP A 105 -7.80 0.18 -29.14
N GLY A 106 -6.68 0.29 -28.42
CA GLY A 106 -6.09 1.57 -28.01
C GLY A 106 -6.72 2.19 -26.76
N THR A 107 -7.74 1.57 -26.17
CA THR A 107 -8.24 1.97 -24.84
C THR A 107 -7.28 1.51 -23.73
N VAL A 108 -7.44 2.06 -22.53
CA VAL A 108 -6.69 1.61 -21.35
C VAL A 108 -7.62 1.02 -20.31
N THR A 109 -7.14 0.00 -19.60
CA THR A 109 -7.85 -0.63 -18.49
C THR A 109 -6.98 -0.67 -17.24
N PRO A 110 -7.40 -0.01 -16.15
CA PRO A 110 -6.76 -0.16 -14.85
C PRO A 110 -7.14 -1.50 -14.22
N LEU A 111 -6.13 -2.29 -13.88
CA LEU A 111 -6.26 -3.55 -13.16
C LEU A 111 -5.88 -3.36 -11.70
N TYR A 112 -6.80 -3.73 -10.80
CA TYR A 112 -6.59 -3.62 -9.37
C TYR A 112 -6.20 -4.96 -8.74
N GLN A 113 -5.29 -4.92 -7.77
CA GLN A 113 -4.91 -6.05 -6.95
C GLN A 113 -4.71 -5.63 -5.49
N LEU A 114 -5.38 -6.31 -4.57
CA LEU A 114 -5.06 -6.26 -3.14
C LEU A 114 -3.96 -7.29 -2.86
N VAL A 115 -2.75 -6.83 -2.55
CA VAL A 115 -1.57 -7.68 -2.33
C VAL A 115 -1.49 -8.14 -0.87
N LYS A 116 -1.83 -7.25 0.07
CA LYS A 116 -1.78 -7.54 1.51
C LYS A 116 -2.91 -6.82 2.24
N GLY A 117 -3.40 -7.45 3.31
CA GLY A 117 -4.28 -6.83 4.28
C GLY A 117 -5.74 -6.81 3.83
N LYS A 118 -6.48 -5.80 4.27
CA LYS A 118 -7.90 -5.64 3.96
C LYS A 118 -8.26 -4.18 3.75
N VAL A 119 -9.20 -3.95 2.84
CA VAL A 119 -9.84 -2.64 2.66
C VAL A 119 -11.24 -2.74 3.21
N SER A 120 -11.66 -1.78 4.03
CA SER A 120 -12.96 -1.81 4.73
C SER A 120 -13.67 -0.47 4.54
N GLY A 121 -15.01 -0.49 4.57
CA GLY A 121 -15.85 0.69 4.40
C GLY A 121 -16.44 0.84 2.97
N PRO A 122 -17.09 1.99 2.70
CA PRO A 122 -17.78 2.26 1.43
C PRO A 122 -16.88 2.14 0.20
N GLU A 123 -15.58 2.35 0.38
CA GLU A 123 -14.59 2.30 -0.68
C GLU A 123 -14.16 0.87 -1.03
N SER A 124 -14.61 -0.18 -0.32
CA SER A 124 -14.18 -1.57 -0.58
C SER A 124 -14.51 -2.12 -1.98
N ASN A 125 -15.35 -1.42 -2.75
CA ASN A 125 -15.65 -1.72 -4.14
C ASN A 125 -14.45 -1.39 -5.06
N VAL A 126 -14.05 -2.33 -5.91
CA VAL A 126 -12.85 -2.22 -6.77
C VAL A 126 -12.86 -0.98 -7.68
N PRO A 127 -13.90 -0.72 -8.49
CA PRO A 127 -14.05 0.54 -9.22
C PRO A 127 -13.81 1.80 -8.39
N ASP A 128 -14.37 1.88 -7.19
CA ASP A 128 -14.20 3.05 -6.31
C ASP A 128 -12.77 3.14 -5.78
N ARG A 129 -12.11 2.01 -5.47
CA ARG A 129 -10.68 1.99 -5.12
C ARG A 129 -9.80 2.49 -6.25
N ILE A 130 -10.02 2.01 -7.46
CA ILE A 130 -9.26 2.46 -8.65
C ILE A 130 -9.42 3.97 -8.79
N LYS A 131 -10.66 4.47 -8.73
CA LYS A 131 -10.95 5.90 -8.82
C LYS A 131 -10.26 6.69 -7.71
N TRP A 132 -10.32 6.22 -6.47
CA TRP A 132 -9.71 6.88 -5.33
C TRP A 132 -8.18 6.94 -5.42
N ILE A 133 -7.53 5.86 -5.89
CA ILE A 133 -6.07 5.78 -6.06
C ILE A 133 -5.63 6.73 -7.18
N LEU A 134 -6.32 6.73 -8.32
CA LEU A 134 -5.96 7.54 -9.48
C LEU A 134 -6.30 9.02 -9.32
N ALA A 135 -7.24 9.38 -8.44
CA ALA A 135 -7.60 10.76 -8.16
C ALA A 135 -6.61 11.50 -7.22
N GLN A 136 -5.59 10.81 -6.72
CA GLN A 136 -4.61 11.41 -5.81
C GLN A 136 -3.72 12.42 -6.53
N GLN A 137 -3.72 13.66 -6.04
CA GLN A 137 -2.87 14.72 -6.56
C GLN A 137 -1.41 14.56 -6.08
N PRO A 138 -0.41 14.67 -6.97
CA PRO A 138 0.99 14.55 -6.60
C PRO A 138 1.42 15.69 -5.65
N LEU A 139 2.31 15.37 -4.71
CA LEU A 139 2.92 16.36 -3.84
C LEU A 139 4.03 17.09 -4.62
N ILE A 140 3.85 18.40 -4.84
CA ILE A 140 4.83 19.26 -5.51
C ILE A 140 5.47 20.14 -4.44
N PHE A 141 6.77 19.98 -4.22
CA PHE A 141 7.54 20.89 -3.38
C PHE A 141 7.98 22.10 -4.21
N PRO A 142 7.78 23.34 -3.71
CA PRO A 142 8.22 24.56 -4.37
C PRO A 142 9.75 24.74 -4.37
#